data_AF-A0A534U0I6-F1
#
_entry.id   AF-A0A534U0I6-F1
#
_cell.length_a   1.000
_cell.length_b   1.000
_cell.length_c   1.000
_cell.angle_alpha   90.00
_cell.angle_beta   90.00
_cell.angle_gamma   90.00
#
_symmetry.space_group_name_H-M   'P 1'
#
loop_
_entity.id
_entity.type
_entity.pdbx_description
1 polymer ?
#
loop_
_entity_poly.entity_id
_entity_poly.type
_entity_poly.pdbx_seq_one_letter_code
_entity_poly.pdbx_strand_id
1 'polypeptide(L)'
;MNGADPSAVDDPEHLVGYVIHQTAPRFAKITNEVVTDQFGTLTVDLVRPDYLKVPSAKSLTSPPPPLVDPTLNHFKCYTVKHGIRRIPLVTIDDEFGSLNLRVRKAFRLCVPADKNGEGISDPQIPLMCYLVKPAIGAPPFHPPVDPVFVNNQFGQTTYEVEHLHELCVPATLGP
;
A
#
# COMPACT_ATOMS: atom_id res chain seq x y z
N MET A 1 -4.01 11.11 4.49
CA MET A 1 -3.17 12.10 3.78
C MET A 1 -3.83 13.47 3.78
N ASN A 2 -3.13 14.55 4.11
CA ASN A 2 -3.69 15.91 4.09
C ASN A 2 -5.10 16.00 4.74
N GLY A 3 -5.34 15.25 5.82
CA GLY A 3 -6.64 15.15 6.48
C GLY A 3 -7.76 14.42 5.71
N ALA A 4 -7.46 13.75 4.59
CA ALA A 4 -8.46 13.02 3.79
C ALA A 4 -9.08 11.81 4.51
N ASP A 5 -8.36 11.26 5.49
CA ASP A 5 -8.85 10.21 6.37
C ASP A 5 -8.38 10.52 7.80
N PRO A 6 -9.25 11.09 8.65
CA PRO A 6 -8.90 11.41 10.04
C PRO A 6 -8.88 10.17 10.95
N SER A 7 -9.49 9.06 10.55
CA SER A 7 -9.49 7.80 11.31
C SER A 7 -8.25 6.93 11.07
N ALA A 8 -7.45 7.24 10.05
CA ALA A 8 -6.26 6.45 9.68
C ALA A 8 -5.25 6.24 10.82
N VAL A 9 -5.23 7.10 11.85
CA VAL A 9 -4.35 6.97 13.03
C VAL A 9 -4.84 5.87 13.98
N ASP A 10 -6.15 5.61 14.01
CA ASP A 10 -6.81 4.68 14.94
C ASP A 10 -7.30 3.40 14.24
N ASP A 11 -7.04 3.24 12.94
CA ASP A 11 -7.52 2.09 12.17
C ASP A 11 -6.77 0.80 12.57
N PRO A 12 -7.46 -0.22 13.10
CA PRO A 12 -6.81 -1.49 13.45
C PRO A 12 -6.43 -2.33 12.22
N GLU A 13 -7.05 -2.09 11.06
CA GLU A 13 -6.83 -2.84 9.82
C GLU A 13 -5.70 -2.24 8.97
N HIS A 14 -4.67 -3.04 8.72
CA HIS A 14 -3.53 -2.67 7.91
C HIS A 14 -3.27 -3.67 6.79
N LEU A 15 -2.47 -3.29 5.79
CA LEU A 15 -2.05 -4.18 4.71
C LEU A 15 -0.60 -4.63 4.88
N VAL A 16 -0.38 -5.94 4.98
CA VAL A 16 0.97 -6.53 4.96
C VAL A 16 1.23 -7.18 3.60
N GLY A 17 2.37 -6.84 3.01
CA GLY A 17 2.77 -7.31 1.69
C GLY A 17 3.67 -8.54 1.73
N TYR A 18 3.26 -9.60 1.04
CA TYR A 18 4.06 -10.80 0.80
C TYR A 18 4.54 -10.84 -0.64
N VAL A 19 5.82 -11.14 -0.85
CA VAL A 19 6.37 -11.32 -2.20
C VAL A 19 5.70 -12.53 -2.84
N ILE A 20 5.24 -12.38 -4.07
CA ILE A 20 4.64 -13.47 -4.85
C ILE A 20 5.37 -13.67 -6.17
N HIS A 21 5.41 -14.92 -6.62
CA HIS A 21 5.89 -15.29 -7.93
C HIS A 21 4.78 -16.02 -8.68
N GLN A 22 4.17 -15.34 -9.66
CA GLN A 22 3.14 -15.98 -10.49
C GLN A 22 3.79 -16.91 -11.52
N THR A 23 3.62 -18.21 -11.32
CA THR A 23 4.17 -19.26 -12.20
C THR A 23 3.20 -19.65 -13.31
N ALA A 24 1.89 -19.69 -13.01
CA ALA A 24 0.83 -20.02 -13.95
C ALA A 24 -0.48 -19.26 -13.63
N PRO A 25 -1.22 -18.77 -14.65
CA PRO A 25 -0.74 -18.56 -16.02
C PRO A 25 0.45 -17.59 -16.03
N ARG A 26 1.32 -17.64 -17.05
CA ARG A 26 2.39 -16.64 -17.15
C ARG A 26 1.75 -15.26 -17.34
N PHE A 27 2.21 -14.28 -16.56
CA PHE A 27 1.70 -12.93 -16.67
C PHE A 27 2.14 -12.31 -18.00
N ALA A 28 1.17 -11.86 -18.79
CA ALA A 28 1.40 -11.03 -19.95
C ALA A 28 1.46 -9.57 -19.51
N LYS A 29 2.49 -8.84 -19.96
CA LYS A 29 2.64 -7.40 -19.68
C LYS A 29 1.40 -6.65 -20.18
N ILE A 30 0.83 -5.79 -19.34
CA ILE A 30 -0.22 -4.85 -19.72
C ILE A 30 0.45 -3.49 -19.96
N THR A 31 0.14 -2.86 -21.08
CA THR A 31 0.75 -1.59 -21.50
C THR A 31 -0.29 -0.52 -21.65
N ASN A 32 0.12 0.73 -21.42
CA ASN A 32 -0.75 1.91 -21.56
C ASN A 32 -1.97 1.91 -20.63
N GLU A 33 -1.87 1.28 -19.46
CA GLU A 33 -2.92 1.34 -18.45
C GLU A 33 -3.05 2.77 -17.94
N VAL A 34 -4.24 3.35 -18.04
CA VAL A 34 -4.52 4.70 -17.56
C VAL A 34 -4.96 4.60 -16.10
N VAL A 35 -4.27 5.30 -15.22
CA VAL A 35 -4.57 5.33 -13.79
C VAL A 35 -4.80 6.77 -13.38
N THR A 36 -5.88 7.04 -12.67
CA THR A 36 -6.19 8.37 -12.14
C THR A 36 -6.31 8.30 -10.63
N ASP A 37 -5.53 9.11 -9.92
CA ASP A 37 -5.61 9.25 -8.48
C ASP A 37 -5.66 10.74 -8.08
N GLN A 38 -5.56 11.01 -6.78
CA GLN A 38 -5.52 12.37 -6.22
C GLN A 38 -4.35 13.23 -6.75
N PHE A 39 -3.31 12.63 -7.31
CA PHE A 39 -2.21 13.31 -7.96
C PHE A 39 -2.42 13.46 -9.47
N GLY A 40 -3.59 13.13 -10.00
CA GLY A 40 -3.96 13.24 -11.40
C GLY A 40 -3.80 11.95 -12.18
N THR A 41 -3.85 12.06 -13.50
CA THR A 41 -3.80 10.92 -14.41
C THR A 41 -2.39 10.63 -14.87
N LEU A 42 -2.03 9.34 -14.91
CA LEU A 42 -0.78 8.81 -15.43
C LEU A 42 -1.05 7.55 -16.28
N THR A 43 -0.16 7.30 -17.22
CA THR A 43 -0.18 6.06 -18.02
C THR A 43 1.00 5.18 -17.61
N VAL A 44 0.72 3.93 -17.27
CA VAL A 44 1.70 2.97 -16.74
C VAL A 44 1.67 1.64 -17.49
N ASP A 45 2.79 0.93 -17.41
CA ASP A 45 2.88 -0.45 -17.87
C ASP A 45 3.00 -1.40 -16.67
N LEU A 46 2.12 -2.39 -16.55
CA LEU A 46 2.24 -3.45 -15.54
C LEU A 46 3.17 -4.53 -16.10
N VAL A 47 4.33 -4.71 -15.47
CA VAL A 47 5.39 -5.59 -16.01
C VAL A 47 5.43 -6.97 -15.37
N ARG A 48 5.04 -7.09 -14.10
CA ARG A 48 4.96 -8.37 -13.40
C ARG A 48 4.13 -8.25 -12.12
N PRO A 49 3.45 -9.30 -11.67
CA PRO A 49 2.99 -9.42 -10.28
C PRO A 49 4.20 -9.50 -9.37
N ASP A 50 4.15 -8.83 -8.22
CA ASP A 50 5.29 -8.71 -7.30
C ASP A 50 4.88 -8.97 -5.85
N TYR A 51 3.70 -8.49 -5.44
CA TYR A 51 3.22 -8.61 -4.06
C TYR A 51 1.76 -9.03 -3.97
N LEU A 52 1.43 -9.79 -2.92
CA LEU A 52 0.08 -9.95 -2.40
C LEU A 52 0.00 -9.18 -1.08
N LYS A 53 -0.84 -8.15 -1.01
CA LYS A 53 -1.14 -7.44 0.23
C LYS A 53 -2.38 -8.05 0.88
N VAL A 54 -2.31 -8.28 2.18
CA VAL A 54 -3.40 -8.91 2.92
C VAL A 54 -3.82 -8.06 4.13
N PRO A 55 -5.13 -7.98 4.42
CA PRO A 55 -5.64 -7.40 5.66
C PRO A 55 -4.98 -8.05 6.86
N SER A 56 -4.53 -7.23 7.80
CA SER A 56 -3.74 -7.63 8.95
C SER A 56 -4.08 -6.74 10.13
N ALA A 57 -4.32 -7.33 11.30
CA ALA A 57 -4.43 -6.58 12.53
C ALA A 57 -3.03 -6.09 12.94
N LYS A 58 -2.95 -4.84 13.42
CA LYS A 58 -1.72 -4.24 13.92
C LYS A 58 -1.89 -3.73 15.34
N SER A 59 -0.82 -3.82 16.13
CA SER A 59 -0.72 -3.16 17.44
C SER A 59 0.73 -2.78 17.74
N LEU A 60 0.91 -1.70 18.48
CA LEU A 60 2.23 -1.16 18.88
C LEU A 60 2.65 -1.63 20.28
N THR A 61 1.79 -2.34 21.01
CA THR A 61 2.00 -2.66 22.44
C THR A 61 1.98 -4.15 22.74
N SER A 62 1.19 -4.93 22.00
CA SER A 62 1.06 -6.37 22.21
C SER A 62 0.51 -7.07 20.97
N PRO A 63 0.70 -8.40 20.82
CA PRO A 63 0.03 -9.18 19.77
C PRO A 63 -1.48 -8.92 19.68
N PRO A 64 -2.00 -8.44 18.54
CA PRO A 64 -3.43 -8.28 18.36
C PRO A 64 -4.10 -9.64 18.07
N PRO A 65 -5.40 -9.79 18.40
CA PRO A 65 -6.16 -10.93 17.92
C PRO A 65 -6.26 -10.93 16.39
N PRO A 66 -6.58 -12.07 15.75
CA PRO A 66 -6.87 -12.11 14.32
C PRO A 66 -8.03 -11.18 13.97
N LEU A 67 -8.01 -10.58 12.77
CA LEU A 67 -9.15 -9.83 12.25
C LEU A 67 -10.37 -10.74 12.13
N VAL A 68 -11.53 -10.22 12.52
CA VAL A 68 -12.84 -10.85 12.32
C VAL A 68 -13.54 -10.04 11.25
N ASP A 69 -13.94 -10.68 10.16
CA ASP A 69 -14.62 -10.07 9.02
C ASP A 69 -13.92 -8.80 8.48
N PRO A 70 -12.67 -8.91 7.98
CA PRO A 70 -11.90 -7.75 7.53
C PRO A 70 -12.63 -7.00 6.41
N THR A 71 -12.63 -5.67 6.50
CA THR A 71 -13.26 -4.80 5.50
C THR A 71 -12.32 -4.53 4.33
N LEU A 72 -11.00 -4.56 4.55
CA LEU A 72 -10.01 -4.41 3.49
C LEU A 72 -9.97 -5.66 2.58
N ASN A 73 -9.79 -5.43 1.28
CA ASN A 73 -9.56 -6.52 0.33
C ASN A 73 -8.12 -7.05 0.41
N HIS A 74 -7.93 -8.28 -0.07
CA HIS A 74 -6.63 -8.68 -0.57
C HIS A 74 -6.30 -7.90 -1.84
N PHE A 75 -5.04 -7.51 -2.01
CA PHE A 75 -4.60 -6.83 -3.23
C PHE A 75 -3.47 -7.58 -3.90
N LYS A 76 -3.61 -7.80 -5.20
CA LYS A 76 -2.51 -8.24 -6.04
C LYS A 76 -1.83 -7.01 -6.64
N CYS A 77 -0.57 -6.82 -6.28
CA CYS A 77 0.24 -5.69 -6.69
C CYS A 77 1.19 -6.06 -7.82
N TYR A 78 1.20 -5.22 -8.84
CA TYR A 78 2.04 -5.34 -10.02
C TYR A 78 3.11 -4.25 -9.99
N THR A 79 4.36 -4.62 -10.25
CA THR A 79 5.40 -3.62 -10.54
C THR A 79 4.97 -2.85 -11.79
N VAL A 80 5.04 -1.52 -11.72
CA VAL A 80 4.78 -0.67 -12.88
C VAL A 80 6.04 -0.01 -13.42
N LYS A 81 6.02 0.32 -14.71
CA LYS A 81 6.99 1.20 -15.37
C LYS A 81 6.27 2.39 -15.99
N HIS A 82 7.04 3.42 -16.34
CA HIS A 82 6.55 4.71 -16.82
C HIS A 82 5.71 5.44 -15.75
N GLY A 83 4.87 6.41 -16.12
CA GLY A 83 4.06 7.16 -15.16
C GLY A 83 4.85 8.04 -14.19
N ILE A 84 5.98 8.61 -14.63
CA ILE A 84 6.72 9.58 -13.80
C ILE A 84 5.95 10.89 -13.79
N ARG A 85 5.53 11.32 -12.59
CA ARG A 85 4.98 12.65 -12.34
C ARG A 85 5.76 13.30 -11.21
N ARG A 86 6.08 14.60 -11.34
CA ARG A 86 6.55 15.39 -10.20
C ARG A 86 5.32 15.72 -9.36
N ILE A 87 5.21 15.00 -8.25
CA ILE A 87 4.13 15.19 -7.27
C ILE A 87 4.65 16.13 -6.18
N PRO A 88 3.83 17.07 -5.67
CA PRO A 88 4.22 17.98 -4.60
C PRO A 88 4.60 17.23 -3.32
N LEU A 89 5.11 17.99 -2.34
CA LEU A 89 5.24 17.49 -0.98
C LEU A 89 3.86 17.06 -0.46
N VAL A 90 3.82 15.92 0.19
CA VAL A 90 2.62 15.33 0.78
C VAL A 90 2.84 15.21 2.27
N THR A 91 1.87 15.65 3.06
CA THR A 91 1.86 15.46 4.51
C THR A 91 0.98 14.25 4.83
N ILE A 92 1.53 13.33 5.62
CA ILE A 92 0.85 12.15 6.14
C ILE A 92 0.84 12.24 7.65
N ASP A 93 -0.27 11.86 8.23
CA ASP A 93 -0.43 11.63 9.66
C ASP A 93 -0.82 10.17 9.80
N ASP A 94 -0.01 9.41 10.53
CA ASP A 94 -0.27 8.01 10.87
C ASP A 94 0.05 7.78 12.36
N GLU A 95 -0.08 6.53 12.82
CA GLU A 95 0.20 6.13 14.20
C GLU A 95 1.67 6.34 14.64
N PHE A 96 2.56 6.67 13.70
CA PHE A 96 3.95 7.04 13.95
C PHE A 96 4.20 8.56 13.92
N GLY A 97 3.14 9.36 13.73
CA GLY A 97 3.16 10.82 13.75
C GLY A 97 3.09 11.46 12.36
N SER A 98 3.39 12.76 12.30
CA SER A 98 3.29 13.55 11.08
C SER A 98 4.58 13.49 10.25
N LEU A 99 4.48 13.15 8.97
CA LEU A 99 5.58 12.99 8.04
C LEU A 99 5.37 13.82 6.76
N ASN A 100 6.39 14.60 6.39
CA ASN A 100 6.44 15.31 5.12
C ASN A 100 7.24 14.50 4.11
N LEU A 101 6.56 13.99 3.09
CA LEU A 101 7.12 13.12 2.07
C LEU A 101 7.19 13.79 0.72
N ARG A 102 8.29 13.52 0.02
CA ARG A 102 8.40 13.77 -1.41
C ARG A 102 8.10 12.48 -2.16
N VAL A 103 7.03 12.52 -2.94
CA VAL A 103 6.66 11.46 -3.87
C VAL A 103 7.57 11.50 -5.10
N ARG A 104 8.15 10.35 -5.47
CA ARG A 104 9.22 10.26 -6.47
C ARG A 104 8.72 9.77 -7.83
N LYS A 105 8.13 8.58 -7.86
CA LYS A 105 7.64 7.92 -9.09
C LYS A 105 6.62 6.85 -8.76
N ALA A 106 5.75 6.57 -9.75
CA ALA A 106 4.93 5.38 -9.78
C ALA A 106 5.77 4.11 -9.57
N PHE A 107 5.27 3.19 -8.75
CA PHE A 107 6.02 2.00 -8.35
C PHE A 107 5.22 0.71 -8.46
N ARG A 108 4.00 0.69 -7.91
CA ARG A 108 3.09 -0.46 -8.02
C ARG A 108 1.67 -0.01 -8.28
N LEU A 109 0.92 -0.85 -9.00
CA LEU A 109 -0.53 -0.79 -9.07
C LEU A 109 -1.08 -2.04 -8.37
N CYS A 110 -1.88 -1.84 -7.33
CA CYS A 110 -2.49 -2.90 -6.53
C CYS A 110 -3.97 -2.97 -6.85
N VAL A 111 -4.40 -4.06 -7.48
CA VAL A 111 -5.83 -4.29 -7.78
C VAL A 111 -6.42 -5.21 -6.72
N PRO A 112 -7.69 -5.01 -6.32
CA PRO A 112 -8.39 -5.97 -5.47
C PRO A 112 -8.30 -7.36 -6.08
N ALA A 113 -7.99 -8.34 -5.24
CA ALA A 113 -7.82 -9.72 -5.65
C ALA A 113 -8.70 -10.61 -4.78
N ASP A 114 -9.44 -11.49 -5.43
CA ASP A 114 -10.05 -12.61 -4.76
C ASP A 114 -8.97 -13.67 -4.52
N LYS A 115 -8.64 -13.88 -3.24
CA LYS A 115 -7.72 -14.94 -2.84
C LYS A 115 -8.56 -16.18 -2.53
N ASN A 116 -8.34 -17.26 -3.28
CA ASN A 116 -8.95 -18.57 -3.03
C ASN A 116 -10.50 -18.61 -3.06
N GLY A 117 -11.18 -17.64 -3.66
CA GLY A 117 -12.65 -17.59 -3.63
C GLY A 117 -13.21 -17.03 -2.31
N GLU A 118 -12.38 -16.34 -1.52
CA GLU A 118 -12.79 -15.60 -0.32
C GLU A 118 -13.70 -14.41 -0.67
N GLY A 119 -13.77 -14.04 -1.95
CA GLY A 119 -14.60 -12.97 -2.47
C GLY A 119 -13.90 -11.60 -2.42
N ILE A 120 -14.58 -10.60 -2.96
CA ILE A 120 -14.19 -9.18 -2.88
C ILE A 120 -15.27 -8.52 -2.03
N SER A 121 -14.92 -8.07 -0.84
CA SER A 121 -15.89 -7.66 0.20
C SER A 121 -16.62 -6.35 -0.13
N ASP A 122 -16.06 -5.52 -1.02
CA ASP A 122 -16.62 -4.22 -1.44
C ASP A 122 -15.98 -3.82 -2.80
N PRO A 123 -16.65 -3.10 -3.73
CA PRO A 123 -16.03 -2.37 -4.85
C PRO A 123 -15.00 -1.30 -4.39
N GLN A 124 -13.99 -1.73 -3.64
CA GLN A 124 -12.90 -0.88 -3.20
C GLN A 124 -11.87 -0.71 -4.31
N ILE A 125 -11.36 0.50 -4.31
CA ILE A 125 -10.71 1.14 -5.45
C ILE A 125 -9.27 0.60 -5.55
N PRO A 126 -8.76 0.27 -6.75
CA PRO A 126 -7.34 -0.02 -6.96
C PRO A 126 -6.44 1.00 -6.28
N LEU A 127 -5.29 0.57 -5.78
CA LEU A 127 -4.33 1.48 -5.14
C LEU A 127 -3.16 1.73 -6.07
N MET A 128 -2.87 3.00 -6.33
CA MET A 128 -1.65 3.43 -6.99
C MET A 128 -0.58 3.74 -5.93
N CYS A 129 0.51 2.99 -5.95
CA CYS A 129 1.60 3.12 -5.00
C CYS A 129 2.82 3.81 -5.63
N TYR A 130 3.37 4.76 -4.89
CA TYR A 130 4.51 5.57 -5.30
C TYR A 130 5.69 5.37 -4.35
N LEU A 131 6.91 5.38 -4.89
CA LEU A 131 8.09 5.49 -4.04
C LEU A 131 8.15 6.87 -3.41
N VAL A 132 8.42 6.91 -2.12
CA VAL A 132 8.53 8.14 -1.34
C VAL A 132 9.91 8.27 -0.70
N LYS A 133 10.25 9.50 -0.37
CA LYS A 133 11.40 9.84 0.48
C LYS A 133 10.99 10.96 1.45
N PRO A 134 11.66 11.10 2.60
CA PRO A 134 11.54 12.31 3.40
C PRO A 134 11.77 13.57 2.54
N ALA A 135 11.09 14.65 2.89
CA ALA A 135 11.30 15.96 2.27
C ALA A 135 12.77 16.39 2.39
N ILE A 136 13.24 17.23 1.46
CA ILE A 136 14.60 17.76 1.53
C ILE A 136 14.72 18.62 2.80
N GLY A 137 15.72 18.33 3.63
CA GLY A 137 15.94 19.02 4.90
C GLY A 137 15.09 18.51 6.06
N ALA A 138 14.21 17.53 5.85
CA ALA A 138 13.53 16.84 6.95
C ALA A 138 14.53 16.00 7.77
N PRO A 139 14.31 15.83 9.08
CA PRO A 139 15.10 14.90 9.87
C PRO A 139 14.99 13.47 9.30
N PRO A 140 16.00 12.61 9.50
CA PRO A 140 15.88 11.20 9.16
C PRO A 140 14.65 10.60 9.83
N PHE A 141 13.96 9.71 9.13
CA PHE A 141 12.86 8.95 9.71
C PHE A 141 13.42 8.09 10.85
N HIS A 142 12.85 8.26 12.05
CA HIS A 142 13.10 7.39 13.18
C HIS A 142 11.76 6.81 13.58
N PRO A 143 11.58 5.47 13.52
CA PRO A 143 10.35 4.86 13.99
C PRO A 143 10.17 5.17 15.49
N PRO A 144 9.02 5.67 15.93
CA PRO A 144 8.79 5.98 17.34
C PRO A 144 8.55 4.72 18.19
N VAL A 145 8.31 3.57 17.57
CA VAL A 145 7.95 2.31 18.24
C VAL A 145 8.51 1.10 17.49
N ASP A 146 9.10 0.20 18.27
CA ASP A 146 9.65 -1.09 17.86
C ASP A 146 9.55 -2.05 19.06
N PRO A 147 8.92 -3.24 18.94
CA PRO A 147 8.37 -3.86 17.74
C PRO A 147 6.92 -3.51 17.42
N VAL A 148 6.54 -3.66 16.15
CA VAL A 148 5.16 -3.68 15.67
C VAL A 148 4.66 -5.11 15.65
N PHE A 149 3.53 -5.37 16.31
CA PHE A 149 2.89 -6.67 16.34
C PHE A 149 1.82 -6.78 15.25
N VAL A 150 1.87 -7.86 14.48
CA VAL A 150 0.95 -8.12 13.35
C VAL A 150 0.33 -9.50 13.51
N ASN A 151 -0.97 -9.60 13.17
CA ASN A 151 -1.67 -10.87 13.05
C ASN A 151 -2.55 -10.90 11.80
N ASN A 152 -2.39 -11.92 10.96
CA ASN A 152 -3.20 -12.12 9.75
C ASN A 152 -3.39 -13.61 9.46
N GLN A 153 -4.00 -13.93 8.31
CA GLN A 153 -4.33 -15.32 7.94
C GLN A 153 -3.10 -16.24 7.75
N PHE A 154 -1.88 -15.70 7.76
CA PHE A 154 -0.63 -16.46 7.71
C PHE A 154 0.03 -16.63 9.08
N GLY A 155 -0.58 -16.08 10.14
CA GLY A 155 -0.13 -16.17 11.51
C GLY A 155 0.34 -14.82 12.08
N GLN A 156 0.91 -14.91 13.28
CA GLN A 156 1.41 -13.77 14.03
C GLN A 156 2.89 -13.52 13.74
N THR A 157 3.29 -12.27 13.61
CA THR A 157 4.69 -11.88 13.38
C THR A 157 4.96 -10.50 13.99
N THR A 158 6.21 -10.22 14.34
CA THR A 158 6.68 -8.90 14.76
C THR A 158 7.58 -8.30 13.69
N TYR A 159 7.45 -7.00 13.46
CA TYR A 159 8.25 -6.25 12.50
C TYR A 159 8.94 -5.06 13.17
N GLU A 160 10.18 -4.80 12.75
CA GLU A 160 10.90 -3.57 13.04
C GLU A 160 10.64 -2.57 11.91
N VAL A 161 10.35 -1.31 12.24
CA VAL A 161 9.99 -0.29 11.24
C VAL A 161 11.24 0.47 10.83
N GLU A 162 12.00 -0.04 9.86
CA GLU A 162 13.29 0.60 9.54
C GLU A 162 13.17 1.87 8.68
N HIS A 163 12.32 1.84 7.65
CA HIS A 163 12.30 2.89 6.63
C HIS A 163 10.92 3.06 5.97
N LEU A 164 10.59 4.31 5.61
CA LEU A 164 9.48 4.62 4.71
C LEU A 164 9.83 4.21 3.28
N HIS A 165 8.97 3.42 2.64
CA HIS A 165 9.25 2.85 1.32
C HIS A 165 8.31 3.38 0.23
N GLU A 166 7.01 3.13 0.39
CA GLU A 166 5.99 3.45 -0.59
C GLU A 166 4.78 4.11 0.05
N LEU A 167 4.03 4.80 -0.79
CA LEU A 167 2.81 5.46 -0.42
C LEU A 167 1.72 5.10 -1.42
N CYS A 168 0.67 4.43 -0.95
CA CYS A 168 -0.43 3.97 -1.77
C CYS A 168 -1.65 4.87 -1.58
N VAL A 169 -2.26 5.28 -2.68
CA VAL A 169 -3.48 6.10 -2.70
C VAL A 169 -4.57 5.41 -3.53
N PRO A 170 -5.84 5.59 -3.19
CA PRO A 170 -6.94 5.14 -4.03
C PRO A 170 -6.84 5.73 -5.45
N ALA A 171 -7.11 4.90 -6.44
CA ALA A 171 -6.99 5.22 -7.87
C ALA A 171 -8.05 4.50 -8.73
N THR A 172 -8.56 5.18 -9.73
CA THR A 172 -9.43 4.58 -10.75
C THR A 172 -8.63 4.16 -11.97
N LEU A 173 -9.08 3.07 -12.61
CA LEU A 173 -8.55 2.62 -13.90
C LEU A 173 -9.37 3.24 -15.03
N GLY A 174 -8.68 3.75 -16.04
CA GLY A 174 -9.29 4.24 -17.26
C GLY A 174 -9.71 3.07 -18.17
N PRO A 175 -10.55 3.35 -19.18
CA PRO A 175 -10.95 2.38 -20.18
C PRO A 175 -9.78 1.97 -21.10
#